data_AF-A0A954TXE2-F1
#
_entry.id   AF-A0A954TXE2-F1
#
_cell.length_a   1.000
_cell.length_b   1.000
_cell.length_c   1.000
_cell.angle_alpha   90.00
_cell.angle_beta   90.00
_cell.angle_gamma   90.00
#
_symmetry.space_group_name_H-M   'P 1'
#
loop_
_entity.id
_entity.type
_entity.pdbx_description
1 polymer ?
#
loop_
_entity_poly.entity_id
_entity_poly.type
_entity_poly.pdbx_seq_one_letter_code
_entity_poly.pdbx_strand_id
1 'polypeptide(L)'
;PASSVRLSRDGNAIPVDWDTNYRLQPNSLYLHFGDLLPGEYRIEVQDISIFDESGNAFTLPHYDFEFTVSEFPPDDRNLKFDLDLNGVVDERDLYFLVMGRWEWVAYQVERCDLNGDGEFDEADVTAWLRDAWDHPPGDVDFDGDFDEHDLAMLSTMSYSDRTLADWQHGDFNGDGRFTNDDLILAMQFGLNIDAVTALDHRRTLPQA
;
A
#
# COMPACT_ATOMS: atom_id res chain seq x y z
N PRO A 1 -0.56 20.87 -23.91
CA PRO A 1 -0.75 20.03 -22.71
C PRO A 1 -2.14 20.16 -22.08
N ALA A 2 -2.63 21.38 -21.83
CA ALA A 2 -3.85 21.61 -21.05
C ALA A 2 -5.17 21.06 -21.63
N SER A 3 -5.19 20.61 -22.88
CA SER A 3 -6.37 20.07 -23.58
C SER A 3 -6.39 18.55 -23.73
N SER A 4 -5.35 17.87 -23.24
CA SER A 4 -5.02 16.48 -23.59
C SER A 4 -5.50 15.43 -22.58
N VAL A 5 -5.95 15.84 -21.39
CA VAL A 5 -6.72 14.98 -20.47
C VAL A 5 -7.96 15.75 -20.06
N ARG A 6 -9.09 15.08 -20.07
CA ARG A 6 -10.36 15.60 -19.58
C ARG A 6 -10.83 14.69 -18.46
N LEU A 7 -11.06 15.28 -17.30
CA LEU A 7 -11.79 14.64 -16.23
C LEU A 7 -13.24 15.12 -16.28
N SER A 8 -14.18 14.21 -16.14
CA SER A 8 -15.59 14.55 -15.94
C SER A 8 -16.19 13.71 -14.83
N ARG A 9 -17.17 14.28 -14.13
CA ARG A 9 -17.99 13.62 -13.12
C ARG A 9 -19.46 13.79 -13.45
N ASP A 10 -20.20 12.69 -13.48
CA ASP A 10 -21.63 12.66 -13.79
C ASP A 10 -21.94 13.42 -15.10
N GLY A 11 -21.04 13.30 -16.09
CA GLY A 11 -21.11 13.99 -17.38
C GLY A 11 -20.67 15.46 -17.39
N ASN A 12 -20.26 16.03 -16.25
CA ASN A 12 -19.80 17.42 -16.14
C ASN A 12 -18.27 17.50 -16.12
N ALA A 13 -17.68 18.35 -16.96
CA ALA A 13 -16.23 18.53 -17.00
C ALA A 13 -15.71 19.13 -15.68
N ILE A 14 -14.65 18.54 -15.15
CA ILE A 14 -13.91 19.02 -13.98
C ILE A 14 -12.63 19.72 -14.47
N PRO A 15 -12.35 20.96 -14.01
CA PRO A 15 -11.08 21.60 -14.29
C PRO A 15 -9.93 20.80 -13.66
N VAL A 16 -8.95 20.41 -14.48
CA VAL A 16 -7.72 19.77 -14.01
C VAL A 16 -6.60 20.82 -14.06
N ASP A 17 -5.99 21.09 -12.91
CA ASP A 17 -4.78 21.92 -12.86
C ASP A 17 -3.58 21.06 -13.27
N TRP A 18 -2.99 21.36 -14.41
CA TRP A 18 -1.94 20.54 -14.96
C TRP A 18 -0.60 20.74 -14.27
N ASP A 19 -0.35 21.87 -13.62
CA ASP A 19 0.97 22.11 -13.03
C ASP A 19 1.21 21.29 -11.76
N THR A 20 0.15 20.67 -11.20
CA THR A 20 0.17 19.95 -9.92
C THR A 20 -0.32 18.49 -10.02
N ASN A 21 -0.97 18.10 -11.11
CA ASN A 21 -1.72 16.83 -11.19
C ASN A 21 -1.10 15.76 -12.11
N TYR A 22 0.16 15.90 -12.52
CA TYR A 22 0.85 14.81 -13.21
C TYR A 22 2.30 14.65 -12.77
N ARG A 23 2.79 13.41 -12.85
CA ARG A 23 4.20 13.07 -12.65
C ARG A 23 4.65 12.14 -13.76
N LEU A 24 5.77 12.49 -14.38
CA LEU A 24 6.45 11.64 -15.34
C LEU A 24 7.53 10.83 -14.61
N GLN A 25 7.49 9.51 -14.78
CA GLN A 25 8.55 8.59 -14.40
C GLN A 25 9.05 7.86 -15.66
N PRO A 26 10.20 7.16 -15.62
CA PRO A 26 10.62 6.30 -16.73
C PRO A 26 9.48 5.36 -17.13
N ASN A 27 9.04 5.46 -18.39
CA ASN A 27 7.97 4.67 -19.01
C ASN A 27 6.55 4.81 -18.40
N SER A 28 6.31 5.77 -17.49
CA SER A 28 5.01 5.89 -16.81
C SER A 28 4.56 7.35 -16.68
N LEU A 29 3.26 7.59 -16.87
CA LEU A 29 2.59 8.85 -16.59
C LEU A 29 1.59 8.61 -15.46
N TYR A 30 1.81 9.29 -14.34
CA TYR A 30 0.90 9.29 -13.20
C TYR A 30 0.03 10.55 -13.29
N LEU A 31 -1.27 10.37 -13.10
CA LEU A 31 -2.24 11.45 -13.01
C LEU A 31 -2.83 11.43 -11.60
N HIS A 32 -2.76 12.57 -10.91
CA HIS A 32 -3.27 12.72 -9.56
C HIS A 32 -4.50 13.63 -9.59
N PHE A 33 -5.63 13.16 -9.07
CA PHE A 33 -6.90 13.90 -9.14
C PHE A 33 -7.43 14.34 -7.77
N GLY A 34 -6.55 14.48 -6.77
CA GLY A 34 -6.91 14.93 -5.42
C GLY A 34 -8.09 14.18 -4.82
N ASP A 35 -8.84 14.84 -3.93
CA ASP A 35 -10.03 14.27 -3.31
C ASP A 35 -11.19 14.26 -4.30
N LEU A 36 -11.50 13.08 -4.82
CA LEU A 36 -12.67 12.85 -5.66
C LEU A 36 -13.92 12.67 -4.78
N LEU A 37 -14.98 13.40 -5.11
CA LEU A 37 -16.27 13.26 -4.46
C LEU A 37 -17.04 12.07 -5.07
N PRO A 38 -17.93 11.40 -4.32
CA PRO A 38 -18.69 10.26 -4.82
C PRO A 38 -19.44 10.55 -6.13
N GLY A 39 -19.31 9.68 -7.14
CA GLY A 39 -19.96 9.84 -8.44
C GLY A 39 -19.31 8.98 -9.53
N GLU A 40 -19.87 9.06 -10.74
CA GLU A 40 -19.29 8.40 -11.91
C GLU A 40 -18.29 9.33 -12.57
N TYR A 41 -17.07 8.84 -12.77
CA TYR A 41 -15.98 9.57 -13.37
C TYR A 41 -15.59 8.99 -14.72
N ARG A 42 -15.17 9.88 -15.61
CA ARG A 42 -14.54 9.53 -16.87
C ARG A 42 -13.27 10.34 -17.09
N ILE A 43 -12.19 9.65 -17.42
CA ILE A 43 -10.89 10.23 -17.80
C ILE A 43 -10.66 9.92 -19.27
N GLU A 44 -10.58 10.98 -20.07
CA GLU A 44 -10.27 10.90 -21.50
C GLU A 44 -8.89 11.49 -21.74
N VAL A 45 -7.95 10.70 -22.25
CA VAL A 45 -6.56 11.08 -22.51
C VAL A 45 -6.30 11.08 -24.02
N GLN A 46 -6.11 12.25 -24.62
CA GLN A 46 -5.93 12.45 -26.06
C GLN A 46 -4.72 13.34 -26.37
N ASP A 47 -4.06 13.07 -27.49
CA ASP A 47 -3.03 13.97 -28.04
C ASP A 47 -1.87 14.29 -27.09
N ILE A 48 -1.52 13.38 -26.17
CA ILE A 48 -0.31 13.51 -25.36
C ILE A 48 0.89 13.17 -26.23
N SER A 49 1.77 14.14 -26.44
CA SER A 49 3.08 13.93 -27.03
C SER A 49 4.15 14.09 -25.96
N ILE A 50 4.92 13.03 -25.74
CA ILE A 50 6.10 13.01 -24.87
C ILE A 50 7.32 13.27 -25.75
N PHE A 51 8.20 14.18 -25.34
CA PHE A 51 9.42 14.49 -26.07
C PHE A 51 10.62 13.85 -25.37
N ASP A 52 11.49 13.20 -26.12
CA ASP A 52 12.80 12.79 -25.59
C ASP A 52 13.76 14.00 -25.47
N GLU A 53 14.94 13.78 -24.87
CA GLU A 53 15.97 14.82 -24.71
C GLU A 53 16.49 15.37 -26.05
N SER A 54 16.27 14.65 -27.16
CA SER A 54 16.63 15.05 -28.51
C SER A 54 15.50 15.81 -29.23
N GLY A 55 14.34 15.97 -28.59
CA GLY A 55 13.17 16.65 -29.14
C GLY A 55 12.28 15.77 -30.05
N ASN A 56 12.48 14.45 -30.08
CA ASN A 56 11.59 13.56 -30.82
C ASN A 56 10.29 13.34 -30.04
N ALA A 57 9.16 13.48 -30.72
CA ALA A 57 7.84 13.27 -30.13
C ALA A 57 7.41 11.80 -30.21
N PHE A 58 6.93 11.26 -29.10
CA PHE A 58 6.17 10.02 -29.01
C PHE A 58 4.74 10.35 -28.59
N THR A 59 3.77 10.07 -29.47
CA THR A 59 2.35 10.30 -29.18
C THR A 59 1.75 9.07 -28.52
N LEU A 60 1.13 9.27 -27.34
CA LEU A 60 0.39 8.21 -26.66
C LEU A 60 -0.91 7.91 -27.42
N PRO A 61 -1.37 6.64 -27.40
CA PRO A 61 -2.72 6.29 -27.84
C PRO A 61 -3.80 7.10 -27.09
N HIS A 62 -4.97 7.20 -27.69
CA HIS A 62 -6.16 7.67 -26.98
C HIS A 62 -6.54 6.62 -25.93
N TYR A 63 -6.67 7.06 -24.68
CA TYR A 63 -7.22 6.25 -23.59
C TYR A 63 -8.51 6.87 -23.05
N ASP A 64 -9.45 6.01 -22.68
CA ASP A 64 -10.75 6.39 -22.16
C ASP A 64 -11.11 5.43 -21.03
N PHE A 65 -11.25 5.96 -19.81
CA PHE A 65 -11.47 5.19 -18.60
C PHE A 65 -12.70 5.69 -17.87
N GLU A 66 -13.53 4.78 -17.40
CA GLU A 66 -14.68 5.07 -16.54
C GLU A 66 -14.52 4.36 -15.21
N PHE A 67 -14.81 5.05 -14.11
CA PHE A 67 -14.76 4.50 -12.76
C PHE A 67 -15.80 5.18 -11.87
N THR A 68 -16.13 4.58 -10.73
CA THR A 68 -17.11 5.13 -9.79
C THR A 68 -16.44 5.32 -8.43
N VAL A 69 -16.63 6.50 -7.85
CA VAL A 69 -16.27 6.77 -6.46
C VAL A 69 -17.55 6.63 -5.64
N SER A 70 -17.58 5.71 -4.68
CA SER A 70 -18.73 5.50 -3.78
C SER A 70 -18.69 6.47 -2.60
N GLU A 71 -19.86 6.77 -2.01
CA GLU A 71 -19.91 7.43 -0.70
C GLU A 71 -19.23 6.53 0.33
N PHE A 72 -18.25 7.08 1.05
CA PHE A 72 -17.67 6.42 2.19
C PHE A 72 -18.76 6.18 3.24
N PRO A 73 -18.99 4.93 3.68
CA PRO A 73 -19.90 4.70 4.79
C PRO A 73 -19.38 5.47 6.01
N PRO A 74 -20.23 6.27 6.68
CA PRO A 74 -19.79 7.00 7.86
C PRO A 74 -19.59 6.00 9.01
N ASP A 75 -18.37 5.98 9.54
CA ASP A 75 -18.06 5.58 10.91
C ASP A 75 -18.17 4.08 11.23
N ASP A 76 -17.37 3.25 10.54
CA ASP A 76 -17.05 1.90 11.01
C ASP A 76 -15.58 1.83 11.39
N ARG A 77 -15.23 1.20 12.52
CA ARG A 77 -13.86 1.20 13.06
C ARG A 77 -12.84 0.51 12.15
N ASN A 78 -13.31 -0.20 11.12
CA ASN A 78 -12.50 -0.71 10.00
C ASN A 78 -11.90 0.41 9.12
N LEU A 79 -12.46 1.63 9.10
CA LEU A 79 -11.92 2.77 8.34
C LEU A 79 -10.57 3.27 8.82
N LYS A 80 -10.20 2.97 10.08
CA LYS A 80 -8.88 3.40 10.59
C LYS A 80 -7.76 2.72 9.80
N PHE A 81 -7.97 1.48 9.39
CA PHE A 81 -6.93 0.66 8.78
C PHE A 81 -7.17 0.34 7.30
N ASP A 82 -8.37 0.64 6.78
CA ASP A 82 -8.72 0.67 5.35
C ASP A 82 -8.23 1.99 4.73
N LEU A 83 -6.96 2.03 4.37
CA LEU A 83 -6.22 3.20 3.87
C LEU A 83 -6.37 3.39 2.37
N ASP A 84 -6.55 2.29 1.61
CA ASP A 84 -6.90 2.37 0.18
C ASP A 84 -8.39 2.64 -0.05
N LEU A 85 -9.17 2.63 1.04
CA LEU A 85 -10.56 3.06 1.09
C LEU A 85 -11.48 2.16 0.25
N ASN A 86 -11.12 0.88 0.10
CA ASN A 86 -11.87 -0.10 -0.68
C ASN A 86 -12.96 -0.81 0.14
N GLY A 87 -12.99 -0.62 1.46
CA GLY A 87 -13.93 -1.26 2.38
C GLY A 87 -13.45 -2.60 2.97
N VAL A 88 -12.22 -3.02 2.68
CA VAL A 88 -11.57 -4.24 3.15
C VAL A 88 -10.20 -3.86 3.68
N VAL A 89 -9.90 -4.28 4.92
CA VAL A 89 -8.56 -4.16 5.49
C VAL A 89 -7.71 -5.31 4.94
N ASP A 90 -6.78 -5.01 4.03
CA ASP A 90 -5.86 -5.98 3.41
C ASP A 90 -4.45 -5.44 3.15
N GLU A 91 -3.56 -6.27 2.57
CA GLU A 91 -2.17 -5.91 2.34
C GLU A 91 -1.99 -4.64 1.47
N ARG A 92 -3.03 -4.24 0.71
CA ARG A 92 -2.99 -3.01 -0.07
C ARG A 92 -3.04 -1.79 0.83
N ASP A 93 -3.65 -1.86 2.01
CA ASP A 93 -3.61 -0.74 2.96
C ASP A 93 -2.21 -0.49 3.49
N LEU A 94 -1.46 -1.56 3.78
CA LEU A 94 -0.06 -1.46 4.17
C LEU A 94 0.79 -0.79 3.08
N TYR A 95 0.55 -1.14 1.81
CA TYR A 95 1.19 -0.47 0.69
C TYR A 95 0.91 1.04 0.67
N PHE A 96 -0.32 1.48 0.96
CA PHE A 96 -0.67 2.90 1.07
C PHE A 96 0.04 3.58 2.24
N LEU A 97 0.17 2.89 3.38
CA LEU A 97 0.91 3.38 4.54
C LEU A 97 2.40 3.56 4.25
N VAL A 98 2.99 2.73 3.39
CA VAL A 98 4.42 2.81 3.10
C VAL A 98 4.67 3.78 1.97
N MET A 99 3.89 3.71 0.89
CA MET A 99 3.98 4.62 -0.25
C MET A 99 3.63 6.06 0.12
N GLY A 100 2.67 6.27 1.03
CA GLY A 100 2.34 7.60 1.54
C GLY A 100 3.54 8.33 2.14
N ARG A 101 4.53 7.60 2.69
CA ARG A 101 5.78 8.21 3.20
C ARG A 101 6.65 8.78 2.10
N TRP A 102 6.55 8.23 0.88
CA TRP A 102 7.32 8.64 -0.29
C TRP A 102 6.60 9.73 -1.09
N GLU A 103 5.27 9.83 -0.99
CA GLU A 103 4.44 10.80 -1.70
C GLU A 103 3.62 11.66 -0.72
N TRP A 104 4.26 12.71 -0.19
CA TRP A 104 3.65 13.66 0.75
C TRP A 104 2.45 14.39 0.15
N VAL A 105 1.24 13.98 0.52
CA VAL A 105 0.04 14.83 0.50
C VAL A 105 -0.39 15.01 1.95
N ALA A 106 -0.41 16.24 2.45
CA ALA A 106 -0.67 16.56 3.87
C ALA A 106 -2.00 16.00 4.42
N TYR A 107 -2.95 15.65 3.55
CA TYR A 107 -4.20 14.99 3.90
C TYR A 107 -4.04 13.51 4.31
N GLN A 108 -2.97 12.84 3.86
CA GLN A 108 -2.69 11.44 4.23
C GLN A 108 -2.09 11.32 5.63
N VAL A 109 -1.41 12.35 6.15
CA VAL A 109 -0.76 12.28 7.48
C VAL A 109 -1.77 12.06 8.61
N GLU A 110 -2.94 12.72 8.59
CA GLU A 110 -3.98 12.51 9.62
C GLU A 110 -4.64 11.12 9.55
N ARG A 111 -4.66 10.48 8.38
CA ARG A 111 -5.20 9.11 8.23
C ARG A 111 -4.16 8.04 8.53
N CYS A 112 -2.89 8.33 8.24
CA CYS A 112 -1.80 7.39 8.39
C CYS A 112 -1.10 7.46 9.76
N ASP A 113 -1.41 8.46 10.60
CA ASP A 113 -1.11 8.47 12.04
C ASP A 113 -2.03 7.49 12.78
N LEU A 114 -1.72 6.20 12.62
CA LEU A 114 -2.47 5.09 13.17
C LEU A 114 -2.22 4.93 14.67
N ASN A 115 -1.07 5.37 15.18
CA ASN A 115 -0.76 5.26 16.60
C ASN A 115 -1.26 6.48 17.42
N GLY A 116 -1.61 7.59 16.77
CA GLY A 116 -2.13 8.83 17.36
C GLY A 116 -1.07 9.73 17.99
N ASP A 117 0.21 9.62 17.61
CA ASP A 117 1.32 10.40 18.15
C ASP A 117 1.60 11.70 17.38
N GLY A 118 0.91 11.89 16.25
CA GLY A 118 1.01 13.09 15.41
C GLY A 118 2.17 13.05 14.41
N GLU A 119 2.92 11.95 14.34
CA GLU A 119 3.90 11.66 13.31
C GLU A 119 3.36 10.55 12.39
N PHE A 120 3.90 10.48 11.17
CA PHE A 120 3.59 9.40 10.23
C PHE A 120 4.88 8.61 9.97
N ASP A 121 5.05 7.52 10.71
CA ASP A 121 6.32 6.82 10.82
C ASP A 121 6.16 5.28 11.00
N GLU A 122 7.24 4.61 11.43
CA GLU A 122 7.31 3.14 11.56
C GLU A 122 6.44 2.59 12.68
N ALA A 123 6.12 3.42 13.66
CA ALA A 123 5.19 3.07 14.69
C ALA A 123 3.75 2.96 14.15
N ASP A 124 3.40 3.64 13.05
CA ASP A 124 2.10 3.45 12.38
C ASP A 124 2.03 2.13 11.63
N VAL A 125 3.12 1.73 10.96
CA VAL A 125 3.25 0.42 10.30
C VAL A 125 3.08 -0.68 11.35
N THR A 126 3.77 -0.53 12.48
CA THR A 126 3.65 -1.45 13.60
C THR A 126 2.22 -1.47 14.18
N ALA A 127 1.55 -0.31 14.25
CA ALA A 127 0.18 -0.23 14.72
C ALA A 127 -0.80 -0.95 13.78
N TRP A 128 -0.63 -0.80 12.45
CA TRP A 128 -1.43 -1.52 11.46
C TRP A 128 -1.24 -3.03 11.59
N LEU A 129 0.01 -3.49 11.61
CA LEU A 129 0.37 -4.90 11.73
C LEU A 129 -0.15 -5.55 13.01
N ARG A 130 -0.24 -4.81 14.11
CA ARG A 130 -0.70 -5.33 15.41
C ARG A 130 -2.22 -5.29 15.56
N ASP A 131 -2.86 -4.21 15.11
CA ASP A 131 -4.23 -3.89 15.48
C ASP A 131 -5.25 -4.10 14.34
N ALA A 132 -4.78 -4.29 13.11
CA ALA A 132 -5.61 -4.38 11.91
C ALA A 132 -5.52 -5.73 11.20
N TRP A 133 -4.30 -6.28 11.13
CA TRP A 133 -3.96 -7.43 10.32
C TRP A 133 -3.76 -8.66 11.21
N ASP A 134 -4.55 -9.71 10.99
CA ASP A 134 -4.49 -10.96 11.77
C ASP A 134 -3.41 -11.93 11.27
N HIS A 135 -2.61 -11.50 10.29
CA HIS A 135 -1.50 -12.25 9.71
C HIS A 135 -0.19 -11.59 10.14
N PRO A 136 0.59 -12.20 11.03
CA PRO A 136 1.78 -11.56 11.52
C PRO A 136 2.87 -11.56 10.42
N PRO A 137 3.82 -10.60 10.42
CA PRO A 137 4.93 -10.60 9.48
C PRO A 137 5.63 -11.96 9.39
N GLY A 138 5.79 -12.51 8.18
CA GLY A 138 6.32 -13.86 8.01
C GLY A 138 5.28 -14.90 7.61
N ASP A 139 4.00 -14.72 7.95
CA ASP A 139 2.88 -15.57 7.50
C ASP A 139 2.61 -15.33 6.01
N VAL A 140 3.21 -16.15 5.14
CA VAL A 140 3.16 -15.99 3.67
C VAL A 140 2.05 -16.80 3.02
N ASP A 141 1.52 -17.82 3.72
CA ASP A 141 0.41 -18.62 3.23
C ASP A 141 -0.97 -18.17 3.77
N PHE A 142 -0.97 -17.17 4.65
CA PHE A 142 -2.13 -16.55 5.28
C PHE A 142 -2.94 -17.53 6.14
N ASP A 143 -2.28 -18.45 6.81
CA ASP A 143 -2.94 -19.37 7.74
C ASP A 143 -3.12 -18.81 9.16
N GLY A 144 -2.50 -17.65 9.44
CA GLY A 144 -2.59 -16.89 10.68
C GLY A 144 -1.42 -17.13 11.63
N ASP A 145 -0.53 -18.06 11.33
CA ASP A 145 0.67 -18.35 12.12
C ASP A 145 1.93 -18.14 11.26
N PHE A 146 3.03 -17.70 11.87
CA PHE A 146 4.35 -17.73 11.22
C PHE A 146 5.13 -18.96 11.68
N ASP A 147 5.24 -19.98 10.82
CA ASP A 147 5.78 -21.29 11.18
C ASP A 147 6.85 -21.85 10.21
N GLU A 148 7.17 -23.15 10.33
CA GLU A 148 8.18 -23.80 9.49
C GLU A 148 7.76 -23.90 8.01
N HIS A 149 6.46 -23.90 7.72
CA HIS A 149 5.91 -23.89 6.37
C HIS A 149 6.20 -22.56 5.67
N ASP A 150 5.95 -21.44 6.36
CA ASP A 150 6.27 -20.11 5.85
C ASP A 150 7.76 -19.95 5.58
N LEU A 151 8.59 -20.38 6.52
CA LEU A 151 10.05 -20.37 6.36
C LEU A 151 10.49 -21.20 5.15
N ALA A 152 9.85 -22.34 4.92
CA ALA A 152 10.13 -23.16 3.74
C ALA A 152 9.72 -22.44 2.45
N MET A 153 8.56 -21.75 2.42
CA MET A 153 8.12 -20.95 1.29
C MET A 153 9.06 -19.77 1.02
N LEU A 154 9.39 -18.97 2.05
CA LEU A 154 10.34 -17.87 1.97
C LEU A 154 11.72 -18.30 1.47
N SER A 155 12.18 -19.51 1.84
CA SER A 155 13.46 -20.04 1.38
C SER A 155 13.54 -20.27 -0.13
N THR A 156 12.39 -20.36 -0.81
CA THR A 156 12.30 -20.52 -2.27
C THR A 156 12.18 -19.18 -3.01
N MET A 157 11.95 -18.08 -2.28
CA MET A 157 11.74 -16.76 -2.85
C MET A 157 13.06 -16.06 -3.16
N SER A 158 13.03 -15.19 -4.17
CA SER A 158 14.21 -14.46 -4.60
C SER A 158 14.44 -13.23 -3.73
N TYR A 159 15.17 -13.40 -2.63
CA TYR A 159 15.69 -12.32 -1.81
C TYR A 159 16.48 -11.31 -2.67
N SER A 160 15.95 -10.09 -2.85
CA SER A 160 16.57 -9.12 -3.76
C SER A 160 16.06 -7.69 -3.56
N ASP A 161 17.01 -6.76 -3.53
CA ASP A 161 16.81 -5.31 -3.61
C ASP A 161 16.31 -4.80 -4.98
N ARG A 162 15.98 -5.68 -5.93
CA ARG A 162 15.65 -5.33 -7.32
C ARG A 162 14.38 -5.98 -7.85
N THR A 163 13.81 -6.90 -7.10
CA THR A 163 12.59 -7.60 -7.50
C THR A 163 11.44 -7.02 -6.68
N LEU A 164 10.33 -6.70 -7.36
CA LEU A 164 9.11 -6.33 -6.66
C LEU A 164 8.61 -7.55 -5.90
N ALA A 165 8.33 -7.36 -4.62
CA ALA A 165 7.72 -8.35 -3.75
C ALA A 165 6.40 -7.77 -3.21
N ASP A 166 5.45 -8.66 -2.95
CA ASP A 166 4.27 -8.41 -2.12
C ASP A 166 4.45 -9.18 -0.81
N TRP A 167 3.44 -9.13 0.06
CA TRP A 167 3.45 -9.84 1.35
C TRP A 167 3.80 -11.33 1.22
N GLN A 168 3.14 -12.05 0.30
CA GLN A 168 3.39 -13.47 0.06
C GLN A 168 4.78 -13.75 -0.52
N HIS A 169 5.45 -12.73 -1.06
CA HIS A 169 6.81 -12.81 -1.58
C HIS A 169 7.87 -12.21 -0.64
N GLY A 170 7.49 -11.87 0.60
CA GLY A 170 8.40 -11.45 1.66
C GLY A 170 8.54 -9.94 1.87
N ASP A 171 7.69 -9.11 1.25
CA ASP A 171 7.61 -7.67 1.54
C ASP A 171 6.68 -7.43 2.73
N PHE A 172 7.23 -7.56 3.95
CA PHE A 172 6.46 -7.45 5.19
C PHE A 172 6.44 -6.02 5.74
N ASN A 173 7.35 -5.16 5.26
CA ASN A 173 7.36 -3.75 5.60
C ASN A 173 6.62 -2.87 4.58
N GLY A 174 6.16 -3.46 3.45
CA GLY A 174 5.36 -2.84 2.38
C GLY A 174 6.13 -1.89 1.46
N ASP A 175 7.46 -1.94 1.43
CA ASP A 175 8.32 -1.07 0.61
C ASP A 175 8.46 -1.54 -0.85
N GLY A 176 7.80 -2.65 -1.18
CA GLY A 176 7.79 -3.30 -2.48
C GLY A 176 8.97 -4.23 -2.71
N ARG A 177 9.77 -4.58 -1.68
CA ARG A 177 10.99 -5.38 -1.84
C ARG A 177 11.14 -6.38 -0.70
N PHE A 178 11.64 -7.57 -1.01
CA PHE A 178 12.02 -8.54 0.01
C PHE A 178 13.50 -8.38 0.39
N THR A 179 13.73 -7.86 1.59
CA THR A 179 15.04 -7.51 2.13
C THR A 179 15.25 -8.03 3.56
N ASN A 180 16.40 -7.70 4.16
CA ASN A 180 16.71 -8.08 5.54
C ASN A 180 15.79 -7.39 6.54
N ASP A 181 15.27 -6.21 6.19
CA ASP A 181 14.40 -5.46 7.08
C ASP A 181 13.08 -6.21 7.26
N ASP A 182 12.58 -6.87 6.21
CA ASP A 182 11.42 -7.77 6.27
C ASP A 182 11.68 -9.00 7.13
N LEU A 183 12.85 -9.63 6.97
CA LEU A 183 13.22 -10.78 7.80
C LEU A 183 13.36 -10.40 9.28
N ILE A 184 13.87 -9.21 9.57
CA ILE A 184 13.95 -8.68 10.93
C ILE A 184 12.54 -8.46 11.47
N LEU A 185 11.63 -7.87 10.68
CA LEU A 185 10.24 -7.65 11.05
C LEU A 185 9.53 -8.97 11.35
N ALA A 186 9.67 -9.97 10.48
CA ALA A 186 9.13 -11.32 10.66
C ALA A 186 9.65 -12.00 11.94
N MET A 187 10.94 -11.87 12.25
CA MET A 187 11.48 -12.42 13.50
C MET A 187 11.03 -11.67 14.76
N GLN A 188 10.77 -10.36 14.66
CA GLN A 188 10.38 -9.52 15.79
C GLN A 188 8.89 -9.62 16.14
N PHE A 189 8.04 -9.71 15.11
CA PHE A 189 6.59 -9.62 15.25
C PHE A 189 5.85 -10.88 14.78
N GLY A 190 6.44 -11.66 13.87
CA GLY A 190 5.91 -12.92 13.35
C GLY A 190 5.84 -14.04 14.38
N LEU A 191 6.90 -14.16 15.17
CA LEU A 191 6.98 -15.20 16.19
C LEU A 191 6.02 -14.86 17.32
N ASN A 192 4.83 -15.48 17.30
CA ASN A 192 3.88 -15.37 18.38
C ASN A 192 4.49 -15.95 19.67
N ILE A 193 5.04 -15.08 20.53
CA ILE A 193 5.78 -15.46 21.74
C ILE A 193 4.90 -16.24 22.73
N ASP A 194 3.59 -16.28 22.55
CA ASP A 194 2.69 -17.11 23.35
C ASP A 194 3.01 -18.61 23.21
N ALA A 195 3.46 -19.08 22.04
CA ALA A 195 3.94 -20.46 21.86
C ALA A 195 5.28 -20.72 22.57
N VAL A 196 6.17 -19.73 22.63
CA VAL A 196 7.46 -19.80 23.33
C VAL A 196 7.26 -19.78 24.85
N THR A 197 6.30 -19.02 25.34
CA THR A 197 5.97 -18.91 26.77
C THR A 197 5.23 -20.15 27.28
N ALA A 198 4.40 -20.80 26.44
CA ALA A 198 3.76 -22.09 26.75
C ALA A 198 4.75 -23.27 26.87
N LEU A 199 5.92 -23.17 26.25
CA LEU A 199 7.03 -24.13 26.36
C LEU A 199 7.83 -23.96 27.67
N ASP A 200 7.92 -22.75 28.21
CA ASP A 200 8.63 -22.48 29.46
C ASP A 200 7.86 -23.00 30.70
N HIS A 201 6.52 -22.98 30.65
CA HIS A 201 5.68 -23.57 31.72
C HIS A 201 5.68 -25.10 31.78
N ARG A 202 6.13 -25.82 30.74
CA ARG A 202 6.26 -27.30 30.78
C ARG A 202 7.63 -27.78 31.29
N ARG A 203 8.57 -26.89 31.57
CA ARG A 203 9.88 -27.23 32.16
C ARG A 203 9.92 -27.24 33.69
N THR A 204 8.81 -26.93 34.37
CA THR A 204 8.69 -27.06 35.83
C THR A 204 7.86 -28.29 36.22
N LEU A 205 8.29 -29.49 35.82
CA LEU A 205 7.89 -30.70 36.55
C LEU A 205 8.64 -30.72 37.89
N PRO A 206 7.97 -30.99 39.02
CA PRO A 206 8.64 -31.11 40.30
C PRO A 206 9.62 -32.30 40.24
N GLN A 207 10.86 -32.06 40.67
CA GLN A 207 11.80 -33.12 40.98
C GLN A 207 11.16 -34.04 42.02
N ALA A 208 10.98 -35.31 41.66
CA ALA A 208 10.67 -36.39 42.59
C ALA A 208 11.97 -36.98 43.15
#